data_AF-A0A535HKM1-F1
#
_entry.id   AF-A0A535HKM1-F1
#
_cell.length_a   1.000
_cell.length_b   1.000
_cell.length_c   1.000
_cell.angle_alpha   90.00
_cell.angle_beta   90.00
_cell.angle_gamma   90.00
#
_symmetry.space_group_name_H-M   'P 1'
#
loop_
_entity.id
_entity.type
_entity.pdbx_description
1 polymer ?
#
loop_
_entity_poly.entity_id
_entity_poly.type
_entity_poly.pdbx_seq_one_letter_code
_entity_poly.pdbx_strand_id
1 'polypeptide(L)'
;MDSEEKKQRQRALKALRAAEVRHADLLAKVGKARTKLEARHRELRTLEAEIASLTRRVYQPVNGASPSEASGTNVRSARLIFNPDAHGTKPLKDIIKLLRAHGIVADVDLKLSDAFVEEVAKEAVEAEEDLLIVAAGDNTVQNAARQLNNSQTALGIIPIGQTNRIAEALKIPEDIEAASTLIGTAQPRRVNLGQILKDEQNVTGSVLVIAPEPGG
;
A
#
# COMPACT_ATOMS: atom_id res chain seq x y z
N MET A 1 -8.04 -1.01 -58.33
CA MET A 1 -8.38 -1.13 -56.89
C MET A 1 -9.85 -1.39 -56.81
N ASP A 2 -10.22 -2.57 -56.32
CA ASP A 2 -11.54 -3.18 -56.56
C ASP A 2 -12.65 -2.50 -55.73
N SER A 3 -13.83 -2.35 -56.30
CA SER A 3 -14.99 -1.67 -55.66
C SER A 3 -15.34 -2.30 -54.31
N GLU A 4 -15.14 -3.62 -54.22
CA GLU A 4 -15.46 -4.40 -53.04
C GLU A 4 -14.45 -4.23 -51.91
N GLU A 5 -13.17 -4.03 -52.24
CA GLU A 5 -12.10 -3.74 -51.28
C GLU A 5 -12.33 -2.37 -50.60
N LYS A 6 -12.78 -1.37 -51.37
CA LYS A 6 -13.13 -0.04 -50.86
C LYS A 6 -14.32 -0.09 -49.89
N LYS A 7 -15.34 -0.90 -50.23
CA LYS A 7 -16.53 -1.11 -49.40
C LYS A 7 -16.22 -1.89 -48.13
N GLN A 8 -15.37 -2.90 -48.21
CA GLN A 8 -14.90 -3.66 -47.05
C GLN A 8 -14.08 -2.79 -46.09
N ARG A 9 -13.16 -1.98 -46.62
CA ARG A 9 -12.40 -1.00 -45.85
C ARG A 9 -13.30 0.03 -45.16
N GLN A 10 -14.34 0.52 -45.84
CA GLN A 10 -15.29 1.46 -45.25
C GLN A 10 -16.12 0.83 -44.11
N ARG A 11 -16.53 -0.45 -44.25
CA ARG A 11 -17.19 -1.20 -43.18
C ARG A 11 -16.27 -1.41 -41.97
N ALA A 12 -15.01 -1.78 -42.21
CA ALA A 12 -14.02 -1.95 -41.15
C ALA A 12 -13.77 -0.64 -40.38
N LEU A 13 -13.62 0.49 -41.09
CA LEU A 13 -13.50 1.82 -40.47
C LEU A 13 -14.71 2.20 -39.62
N LYS A 14 -15.92 1.90 -40.08
CA LYS A 14 -17.15 2.14 -39.30
C LYS A 14 -17.20 1.26 -38.05
N ALA A 15 -16.81 -0.01 -38.18
CA ALA A 15 -16.76 -0.94 -37.06
C ALA A 15 -15.69 -0.54 -36.01
N LEU A 16 -14.51 -0.09 -36.46
CA LEU A 16 -13.44 0.42 -35.59
C LEU A 16 -13.92 1.62 -34.78
N ARG A 17 -14.50 2.63 -35.43
CA ARG A 17 -15.06 3.81 -34.73
C ARG A 17 -16.12 3.41 -33.70
N ALA A 18 -17.00 2.47 -34.04
CA ALA A 18 -18.01 1.95 -33.11
C ALA A 18 -17.39 1.16 -31.95
N ALA A 19 -16.25 0.50 -32.15
CA ALA A 19 -15.50 -0.16 -31.08
C ALA A 19 -14.80 0.86 -30.16
N GLU A 20 -14.18 1.90 -30.73
CA GLU A 20 -13.53 2.98 -29.97
C GLU A 20 -14.52 3.73 -29.08
N VAL A 21 -15.71 4.05 -29.60
CA VAL A 21 -16.80 4.68 -28.80
C VAL A 21 -17.25 3.76 -27.66
N ARG A 22 -17.48 2.48 -27.95
CA ARG A 22 -17.87 1.49 -26.91
C ARG A 22 -16.78 1.32 -25.85
N HIS A 23 -15.51 1.34 -26.25
CA HIS A 23 -14.38 1.28 -25.33
C HIS A 23 -14.35 2.51 -24.40
N ALA A 24 -14.52 3.71 -24.94
CA ALA A 24 -14.59 4.93 -24.14
C ALA A 24 -15.75 4.89 -23.12
N ASP A 25 -16.93 4.42 -23.53
CA ASP A 25 -18.08 4.25 -22.64
C ASP A 25 -17.82 3.24 -21.51
N LEU A 26 -17.18 2.11 -21.83
CA LEU A 26 -16.82 1.10 -20.85
C LEU A 26 -15.77 1.62 -19.86
N LEU A 27 -14.74 2.32 -20.34
CA LEU A 27 -13.76 2.96 -19.48
C LEU A 27 -14.41 3.97 -18.51
N ALA A 28 -15.36 4.77 -19.00
CA ALA A 28 -16.10 5.69 -18.15
C ALA A 28 -16.93 4.96 -17.08
N LYS A 29 -17.56 3.82 -17.43
CA LYS A 29 -18.31 2.99 -16.47
C LYS A 29 -17.39 2.37 -15.41
N VAL A 30 -16.24 1.82 -15.82
CA VAL A 30 -15.23 1.28 -14.91
C VAL A 30 -14.72 2.36 -13.97
N GLY A 31 -14.44 3.56 -14.48
CA GLY A 31 -14.05 4.71 -13.66
C GLY A 31 -15.08 5.04 -12.59
N LYS A 32 -16.37 5.18 -12.97
CA LYS A 32 -17.46 5.43 -12.01
C LYS A 32 -17.60 4.33 -10.96
N ALA A 33 -17.48 3.06 -11.37
CA ALA A 33 -17.55 1.93 -10.45
C ALA A 33 -16.39 1.95 -9.45
N ARG A 34 -15.16 2.24 -9.89
CA ARG A 34 -13.99 2.41 -9.03
C ARG A 34 -14.19 3.54 -8.03
N THR A 35 -14.61 4.72 -8.46
CA THR A 35 -14.87 5.85 -7.55
C THR A 35 -15.92 5.52 -6.48
N LYS A 36 -16.99 4.80 -6.87
CA LYS A 36 -18.01 4.35 -5.91
C LYS A 36 -17.45 3.32 -4.92
N LEU A 37 -16.60 2.41 -5.38
CA LEU A 37 -15.92 1.43 -4.54
C LEU A 37 -14.97 2.10 -3.56
N GLU A 38 -14.17 3.06 -4.02
CA GLU A 38 -13.29 3.89 -3.18
C GLU A 38 -14.08 4.62 -2.09
N ALA A 39 -15.23 5.22 -2.42
CA ALA A 39 -16.10 5.85 -1.44
C ALA A 39 -16.62 4.87 -0.37
N ARG A 40 -17.03 3.66 -0.77
CA ARG A 40 -17.49 2.63 0.18
C ARG A 40 -16.38 2.08 1.07
N HIS A 41 -15.17 1.93 0.52
CA HIS A 41 -14.01 1.53 1.31
C HIS A 41 -13.69 2.58 2.39
N ARG A 42 -13.81 3.87 2.09
CA ARG A 42 -13.64 4.95 3.08
C ARG A 42 -14.67 4.94 4.19
N GLU A 43 -15.95 4.74 3.85
CA GLU A 43 -17.02 4.56 4.85
C GLU A 43 -16.70 3.37 5.77
N LEU A 44 -16.25 2.25 5.19
CA LEU A 44 -15.91 1.04 5.93
C LEU A 44 -14.70 1.26 6.87
N ARG A 45 -13.64 1.92 6.40
CA ARG A 45 -12.48 2.28 7.24
C ARG A 45 -12.86 3.16 8.42
N THR A 46 -13.73 4.14 8.19
CA THR A 46 -14.20 5.03 9.26
C THR A 46 -14.91 4.22 10.35
N LEU A 47 -15.74 3.26 9.94
CA LEU A 47 -16.45 2.38 10.86
C LEU A 47 -15.48 1.42 11.58
N GLU A 48 -14.49 0.86 10.89
CA GLU A 48 -13.47 0.00 11.50
C GLU A 48 -12.65 0.74 12.56
N ALA A 49 -12.23 1.98 12.26
CA ALA A 49 -11.54 2.83 13.23
C ALA A 49 -12.42 3.17 14.44
N GLU A 50 -13.71 3.44 14.23
CA GLU A 50 -14.68 3.64 15.31
C GLU A 50 -14.80 2.39 16.18
N ILE A 51 -14.99 1.21 15.57
CA ILE A 51 -15.05 -0.08 16.27
C ILE A 51 -13.77 -0.32 17.09
N ALA A 52 -12.59 -0.07 16.53
CA ALA A 52 -11.33 -0.23 17.24
C ALA A 52 -11.22 0.71 18.45
N SER A 53 -11.65 1.97 18.31
CA SER A 53 -11.67 2.95 19.40
C SER A 53 -12.62 2.54 20.53
N LEU A 54 -13.82 2.06 20.19
CA LEU A 54 -14.82 1.60 21.14
C LEU A 54 -14.36 0.32 21.84
N THR A 55 -13.76 -0.61 21.09
CA THR A 55 -13.19 -1.85 21.62
C THR A 55 -12.12 -1.53 22.67
N ARG A 56 -11.18 -0.62 22.38
CA ARG A 56 -10.19 -0.17 23.39
C ARG A 56 -10.85 0.38 24.65
N ARG A 57 -11.89 1.21 24.52
CA ARG A 57 -12.62 1.77 25.68
C ARG A 57 -13.32 0.70 26.51
N VAL A 58 -13.81 -0.37 25.89
CA VAL A 58 -14.51 -1.47 26.57
C VAL A 58 -13.54 -2.42 27.28
N TYR A 59 -12.37 -2.70 26.68
CA TYR A 59 -11.43 -3.70 27.17
C TYR A 59 -10.18 -3.14 27.87
N GLN A 60 -9.99 -1.82 27.94
CA GLN A 60 -8.93 -1.25 28.78
C GLN A 60 -9.21 -1.54 30.27
N PRO A 61 -8.23 -2.06 31.03
CA PRO A 61 -8.39 -2.21 32.46
C PRO A 61 -8.52 -0.82 33.10
N VAL A 62 -9.65 -0.59 33.76
CA VAL A 62 -9.85 0.53 34.70
C VAL A 62 -8.94 0.30 35.91
N ASN A 63 -7.62 0.48 35.78
CA ASN A 63 -6.69 0.59 36.91
C ASN A 63 -5.34 1.17 36.46
N GLY A 64 -4.95 2.29 37.08
CA GLY A 64 -3.67 2.97 36.87
C GLY A 64 -2.48 2.17 37.43
N ALA A 65 -2.00 1.18 36.67
CA ALA A 65 -0.76 0.47 36.95
C ALA A 65 0.33 0.85 35.94
N SER A 66 1.52 1.16 36.45
CA SER A 66 2.72 1.57 35.70
C SER A 66 3.17 0.54 34.64
N PRO A 67 3.79 0.98 33.53
CA PRO A 67 4.16 0.13 32.40
C PRO A 67 5.50 -0.60 32.61
N SER A 68 5.65 -1.30 33.73
CA SER A 68 6.77 -2.21 33.96
C SER A 68 6.18 -3.56 34.32
N GLU A 69 6.62 -4.63 33.63
CA GLU A 69 6.27 -6.04 33.89
C GLU A 69 5.07 -6.63 33.12
N ALA A 70 5.02 -6.41 31.79
CA ALA A 70 4.33 -7.34 30.89
C ALA A 70 5.27 -7.78 29.76
N SER A 71 6.06 -8.83 30.00
CA SER A 71 6.58 -9.69 28.93
C SER A 71 5.43 -10.53 28.37
N GLY A 72 4.52 -9.88 27.66
CA GLY A 72 3.60 -10.51 26.72
C GLY A 72 4.10 -10.19 25.33
N THR A 73 4.05 -11.14 24.39
CA THR A 73 4.23 -10.87 22.96
C THR A 73 3.34 -9.68 22.56
N ASN A 74 3.93 -8.48 22.48
CA ASN A 74 3.22 -7.26 22.10
C ASN A 74 2.76 -7.44 20.66
N VAL A 75 1.47 -7.69 20.50
CA VAL A 75 0.85 -7.76 19.18
C VAL A 75 0.90 -6.35 18.59
N ARG A 76 1.58 -6.18 17.46
CA ARG A 76 1.68 -4.91 16.76
C ARG A 76 0.52 -4.79 15.78
N SER A 77 -0.30 -3.75 15.90
CA SER A 77 -1.25 -3.39 14.86
C SER A 77 -0.51 -2.75 13.69
N ALA A 78 -0.89 -3.09 12.48
CA ALA A 78 -0.37 -2.49 11.26
C ALA A 78 -1.50 -2.24 10.28
N ARG A 79 -1.29 -1.34 9.33
CA ARG A 79 -2.13 -1.22 8.15
C ARG A 79 -1.40 -1.80 6.94
N LEU A 80 -2.08 -2.57 6.12
CA LEU A 80 -1.50 -3.25 4.95
C LEU A 80 -2.19 -2.78 3.68
N ILE A 81 -1.45 -2.10 2.81
CA ILE A 81 -1.88 -1.82 1.43
C ILE A 81 -1.43 -2.97 0.54
N PHE A 82 -2.38 -3.71 -0.04
CA PHE A 82 -2.12 -4.81 -0.95
C PHE A 82 -2.54 -4.46 -2.39
N ASN A 83 -1.63 -4.64 -3.36
CA ASN A 83 -1.96 -4.47 -4.78
C ASN A 83 -2.36 -5.82 -5.43
N PRO A 84 -3.66 -6.07 -5.69
CA PRO A 84 -4.11 -7.33 -6.29
C PRO A 84 -3.69 -7.48 -7.76
N ASP A 85 -3.43 -6.37 -8.46
CA ASP A 85 -3.03 -6.37 -9.87
C ASP A 85 -1.53 -6.62 -10.06
N ALA A 86 -0.78 -6.81 -8.97
CA ALA A 86 0.63 -7.14 -9.05
C ALA A 86 0.82 -8.56 -9.63
N HIS A 87 1.72 -8.70 -10.60
CA HIS A 87 1.97 -9.96 -11.30
C HIS A 87 2.71 -10.96 -10.40
N GLY A 88 2.39 -12.25 -10.50
CA GLY A 88 3.08 -13.30 -9.74
C GLY A 88 2.75 -13.32 -8.24
N THR A 89 1.64 -12.70 -7.84
CA THR A 89 1.25 -12.55 -6.45
C THR A 89 0.98 -13.89 -5.77
N LYS A 90 1.71 -14.16 -4.67
CA LYS A 90 1.20 -15.10 -3.66
C LYS A 90 -0.08 -14.49 -3.06
N PRO A 91 -1.08 -15.31 -2.71
CA PRO A 91 -2.37 -14.81 -2.26
C PRO A 91 -2.22 -14.01 -0.97
N LEU A 92 -2.94 -12.89 -0.86
CA LEU A 92 -3.02 -12.03 0.34
C LEU A 92 -3.14 -12.82 1.65
N LYS A 93 -3.87 -13.94 1.64
CA LYS A 93 -4.03 -14.84 2.80
C LYS A 93 -2.69 -15.31 3.39
N ASP A 94 -1.69 -15.55 2.54
CA ASP A 94 -0.39 -16.08 2.95
C ASP A 94 0.43 -14.96 3.59
N ILE A 95 0.38 -13.75 3.04
CA ILE A 95 0.97 -12.54 3.64
C ILE A 95 0.40 -12.31 5.04
N ILE A 96 -0.93 -12.31 5.18
CA ILE A 96 -1.60 -12.12 6.48
C ILE A 96 -1.17 -13.21 7.47
N LYS A 97 -1.09 -14.48 7.02
CA LYS A 97 -0.66 -15.60 7.87
C LYS A 97 0.78 -15.42 8.36
N LEU A 98 1.69 -15.00 7.48
CA LEU A 98 3.10 -14.77 7.80
C LEU A 98 3.27 -13.60 8.78
N LEU A 99 2.61 -12.47 8.52
CA LEU A 99 2.62 -11.33 9.44
C LEU A 99 2.10 -11.70 10.83
N ARG A 100 0.99 -12.47 10.90
CA ARG A 100 0.44 -12.97 12.16
C ARG A 100 1.41 -13.90 12.90
N ALA A 101 2.17 -14.72 12.18
CA ALA A 101 3.19 -15.59 12.80
C ALA A 101 4.30 -14.78 13.49
N HIS A 102 4.50 -13.53 13.09
CA HIS A 102 5.41 -12.58 13.72
C HIS A 102 4.72 -11.59 14.66
N GLY A 103 3.49 -11.89 15.12
CA GLY A 103 2.76 -11.05 16.08
C GLY A 103 2.21 -9.76 15.50
N ILE A 104 2.07 -9.65 14.18
CA ILE A 104 1.50 -8.48 13.50
C ILE A 104 0.08 -8.79 13.06
N VAL A 105 -0.86 -7.95 13.48
CA VAL A 105 -2.25 -7.97 13.00
C VAL A 105 -2.43 -6.79 12.07
N ALA A 106 -2.72 -7.08 10.80
CA ALA A 106 -2.85 -6.07 9.77
C ALA A 106 -4.31 -5.87 9.35
N ASP A 107 -4.77 -4.62 9.38
CA ASP A 107 -5.99 -4.18 8.69
C ASP A 107 -5.65 -3.96 7.21
N VAL A 108 -6.45 -4.53 6.31
CA VAL A 108 -6.06 -4.67 4.90
C VAL A 108 -6.86 -3.74 3.99
N ASP A 109 -6.13 -2.86 3.30
CA ASP A 109 -6.61 -2.03 2.23
C ASP A 109 -6.19 -2.59 0.86
N LEU A 110 -7.13 -2.72 -0.06
CA LEU A 110 -6.81 -3.09 -1.45
C LEU A 110 -6.48 -1.84 -2.25
N LYS A 111 -5.35 -1.84 -2.96
CA LYS A 111 -4.99 -0.73 -3.86
C LYS A 111 -6.03 -0.59 -4.97
N LEU A 112 -6.74 0.53 -4.98
CA LEU A 112 -7.72 0.87 -6.03
C LEU A 112 -7.13 1.85 -7.06
N SER A 113 -6.30 2.77 -6.61
CA SER A 113 -5.61 3.79 -7.41
C SER A 113 -4.36 4.28 -6.69
N ASP A 114 -3.53 5.09 -7.35
CA ASP A 114 -2.37 5.70 -6.70
C ASP A 114 -2.79 6.78 -5.69
N ALA A 115 -3.85 7.55 -6.00
CA ALA A 115 -4.45 8.50 -5.07
C ALA A 115 -4.99 7.83 -3.80
N PHE A 116 -5.59 6.64 -3.93
CA PHE A 116 -6.04 5.86 -2.78
C PHE A 116 -4.88 5.44 -1.86
N VAL A 117 -3.73 5.07 -2.43
CA VAL A 117 -2.52 4.75 -1.64
C VAL A 117 -2.04 5.96 -0.86
N GLU A 118 -2.03 7.13 -1.50
CA GLU A 118 -1.64 8.39 -0.84
C GLU A 118 -2.62 8.75 0.28
N GLU A 119 -3.93 8.58 0.07
CA GLU A 119 -4.95 8.82 1.09
C GLU A 119 -4.77 7.88 2.29
N VAL A 120 -4.65 6.57 2.05
CA VAL A 120 -4.44 5.57 3.12
C VAL A 120 -3.16 5.86 3.91
N ALA A 121 -2.09 6.23 3.22
CA ALA A 121 -0.82 6.53 3.86
C ALA A 121 -0.89 7.81 4.72
N LYS A 122 -1.63 8.83 4.27
CA LYS A 122 -1.91 10.03 5.09
C LYS A 122 -2.77 9.68 6.30
N GLU A 123 -3.84 8.92 6.13
CA GLU A 123 -4.70 8.46 7.23
C GLU A 123 -3.88 7.70 8.29
N ALA A 124 -2.95 6.83 7.88
CA ALA A 124 -2.08 6.10 8.81
C ALA A 124 -1.16 7.04 9.61
N VAL A 125 -0.62 8.09 8.97
CA VAL A 125 0.18 9.12 9.65
C VAL A 125 -0.67 9.94 10.61
N GLU A 126 -1.86 10.38 10.20
CA GLU A 126 -2.80 11.15 11.02
C GLU A 126 -3.32 10.35 12.23
N ALA A 127 -3.49 9.04 12.07
CA ALA A 127 -3.85 8.12 13.15
C ALA A 127 -2.66 7.70 14.03
N GLU A 128 -1.45 8.24 13.77
CA GLU A 128 -0.21 7.91 14.46
C GLU A 128 0.06 6.40 14.52
N GLU A 129 -0.25 5.69 13.43
CA GLU A 129 -0.01 4.25 13.36
C GLU A 129 1.49 3.95 13.37
N ASP A 130 1.88 2.90 14.10
CA ASP A 130 3.27 2.48 14.22
C ASP A 130 3.84 1.93 12.91
N LEU A 131 3.00 1.30 12.08
CA LEU A 131 3.45 0.51 10.94
C LEU A 131 2.44 0.51 9.78
N LEU A 132 2.89 1.06 8.64
CA LEU A 132 2.25 0.88 7.34
C LEU A 132 3.06 -0.12 6.51
N ILE A 133 2.43 -1.22 6.11
CA ILE A 133 3.00 -2.24 5.23
C ILE A 133 2.47 -2.03 3.83
N VAL A 134 3.36 -1.99 2.84
CA VAL A 134 3.02 -1.91 1.42
C VAL A 134 3.43 -3.20 0.73
N ALA A 135 2.46 -4.04 0.42
CA ALA A 135 2.62 -5.19 -0.44
C ALA A 135 2.29 -4.80 -1.88
N ALA A 136 3.27 -4.27 -2.60
CA ALA A 136 3.13 -3.80 -3.98
C ALA A 136 4.50 -3.68 -4.69
N GLY A 137 4.54 -3.04 -5.87
CA GLY A 137 5.77 -2.67 -6.57
C GLY A 137 6.25 -1.24 -6.29
N ASP A 138 7.39 -0.87 -6.88
CA ASP A 138 8.11 0.37 -6.58
C ASP A 138 7.27 1.65 -6.62
N ASN A 139 6.44 1.84 -7.64
CA ASN A 139 5.61 3.06 -7.76
C ASN A 139 4.66 3.23 -6.56
N THR A 140 4.07 2.14 -6.09
CA THR A 140 3.15 2.17 -4.94
C THR A 140 3.91 2.44 -3.65
N VAL A 141 5.06 1.79 -3.48
CA VAL A 141 5.96 2.00 -2.34
C VAL A 141 6.42 3.46 -2.30
N GLN A 142 6.80 4.04 -3.43
CA GLN A 142 7.23 5.43 -3.53
C GLN A 142 6.09 6.41 -3.18
N ASN A 143 4.88 6.17 -3.66
CA ASN A 143 3.73 7.02 -3.37
C ASN A 143 3.40 7.01 -1.87
N ALA A 144 3.40 5.83 -1.23
CA ALA A 144 3.24 5.71 0.21
C ALA A 144 4.38 6.44 0.95
N ALA A 145 5.64 6.12 0.64
CA ALA A 145 6.82 6.69 1.32
C ALA A 145 6.84 8.23 1.32
N ARG A 146 6.37 8.86 0.23
CA ARG A 146 6.25 10.33 0.16
C ARG A 146 5.27 10.91 1.18
N GLN A 147 4.18 10.22 1.46
CA GLN A 147 3.21 10.67 2.47
C GLN A 147 3.71 10.45 3.90
N LEU A 148 4.60 9.48 4.10
CA LEU A 148 5.24 9.20 5.39
C LEU A 148 6.43 10.13 5.69
N ASN A 149 6.70 11.10 4.82
CA ASN A 149 7.84 12.01 4.97
C ASN A 149 7.83 12.71 6.34
N ASN A 150 8.91 12.54 7.10
CA ASN A 150 9.13 13.06 8.44
C ASN A 150 8.12 12.58 9.51
N SER A 151 7.28 11.58 9.20
CA SER A 151 6.37 10.93 10.17
C SER A 151 7.10 9.93 11.07
N GLN A 152 6.43 9.45 12.13
CA GLN A 152 6.90 8.33 12.97
C GLN A 152 6.33 6.97 12.54
N THR A 153 5.40 6.95 11.59
CA THR A 153 4.89 5.72 10.99
C THR A 153 6.00 5.02 10.22
N ALA A 154 6.30 3.78 10.59
CA ALA A 154 7.31 2.99 9.89
C ALA A 154 6.73 2.37 8.61
N LEU A 155 7.54 2.33 7.55
CA LEU A 155 7.22 1.68 6.29
C LEU A 155 7.80 0.26 6.26
N GLY A 156 6.92 -0.74 6.20
CA GLY A 156 7.26 -2.11 5.83
C GLY A 156 7.00 -2.33 4.34
N ILE A 157 7.86 -3.09 3.65
CA ILE A 157 7.72 -3.36 2.21
C ILE A 157 7.69 -4.88 1.99
N ILE A 158 6.66 -5.35 1.29
CA ILE A 158 6.59 -6.71 0.76
C ILE A 158 6.63 -6.61 -0.77
N PRO A 159 7.77 -6.89 -1.41
CA PRO A 159 8.00 -6.62 -2.83
C PRO A 159 7.29 -7.65 -3.72
N ILE A 160 6.03 -7.40 -4.06
CA ILE A 160 5.22 -8.27 -4.94
C ILE A 160 5.11 -7.74 -6.38
N GLY A 161 5.82 -6.66 -6.72
CA GLY A 161 5.79 -6.05 -8.04
C GLY A 161 6.65 -6.77 -9.08
N GLN A 162 6.51 -6.37 -10.36
CA GLN A 162 7.33 -6.91 -11.46
C GLN A 162 8.81 -6.49 -11.36
N THR A 163 9.05 -5.24 -10.93
CA THR A 163 10.37 -4.68 -10.68
C THR A 163 10.34 -4.07 -9.30
N ASN A 164 11.21 -4.52 -8.40
CA ASN A 164 11.25 -4.12 -6.99
C ASN A 164 12.60 -3.45 -6.65
N ARG A 165 12.99 -2.45 -7.45
CA ARG A 165 14.28 -1.76 -7.36
C ARG A 165 14.44 -1.02 -6.04
N ILE A 166 13.36 -0.51 -5.46
CA ILE A 166 13.39 0.15 -4.15
C ILE A 166 13.72 -0.87 -3.07
N ALA A 167 13.04 -2.02 -3.09
CA ALA A 167 13.31 -3.11 -2.16
C ALA A 167 14.76 -3.61 -2.31
N GLU A 168 15.22 -3.83 -3.55
CA GLU A 168 16.59 -4.23 -3.86
C GLU A 168 17.63 -3.22 -3.33
N ALA A 169 17.42 -1.93 -3.58
CA ALA A 169 18.31 -0.87 -3.11
C ALA A 169 18.37 -0.80 -1.58
N LEU A 170 17.26 -1.10 -0.91
CA LEU A 170 17.15 -1.16 0.54
C LEU A 170 17.52 -2.53 1.13
N LYS A 171 17.96 -3.48 0.30
CA LYS A 171 18.29 -4.86 0.69
C LYS A 171 17.13 -5.63 1.32
N ILE A 172 15.90 -5.25 1.01
CA ILE A 172 14.71 -5.96 1.46
C ILE A 172 14.57 -7.26 0.63
N PRO A 173 14.40 -8.43 1.27
CA PRO A 173 14.28 -9.70 0.56
C PRO A 173 13.09 -9.71 -0.42
N GLU A 174 13.29 -10.31 -1.60
CA GLU A 174 12.20 -10.50 -2.57
C GLU A 174 11.21 -11.59 -2.16
N ASP A 175 11.67 -12.57 -1.38
CA ASP A 175 10.78 -13.59 -0.86
C ASP A 175 9.87 -13.03 0.24
N ILE A 176 8.58 -13.31 0.10
CA ILE A 176 7.52 -12.78 0.97
C ILE A 176 7.67 -13.26 2.42
N GLU A 177 8.12 -14.49 2.64
CA GLU A 177 8.34 -15.00 3.99
C GLU A 177 9.52 -14.28 4.64
N ALA A 178 10.64 -14.18 3.95
CA ALA A 178 11.80 -13.41 4.42
C ALA A 178 11.47 -11.92 4.66
N ALA A 179 10.70 -11.28 3.78
CA ALA A 179 10.25 -9.90 3.95
C ALA A 179 9.29 -9.75 5.15
N SER A 180 8.37 -10.70 5.35
CA SER A 180 7.46 -10.69 6.49
C SER A 180 8.20 -10.90 7.81
N THR A 181 9.20 -11.79 7.83
CA THR A 181 10.09 -11.97 8.98
C THR A 181 10.85 -10.68 9.28
N LEU A 182 11.44 -10.04 8.27
CA LEU A 182 12.14 -8.77 8.43
C LEU A 182 11.22 -7.70 9.06
N ILE A 183 9.99 -7.56 8.57
CA ILE A 183 9.00 -6.62 9.13
C ILE A 183 8.70 -6.94 10.62
N GLY A 184 8.65 -8.22 10.96
CA GLY A 184 8.41 -8.68 12.34
C GLY A 184 9.57 -8.46 13.30
N THR A 185 10.81 -8.56 12.82
CA THR A 185 12.00 -8.65 13.70
C THR A 185 12.93 -7.45 13.65
N ALA A 186 12.96 -6.70 12.55
CA ALA A 186 13.90 -5.59 12.40
C ALA A 186 13.34 -4.29 12.97
N GLN A 187 14.26 -3.43 13.42
CA GLN A 187 13.93 -2.09 13.90
C GLN A 187 13.80 -1.13 12.71
N PRO A 188 12.83 -0.18 12.72
CA PRO A 188 12.76 0.86 11.70
C PRO A 188 14.00 1.76 11.74
N ARG A 189 14.51 2.14 10.57
CA ARG A 189 15.61 3.11 10.42
C ARG A 189 15.23 4.24 9.48
N ARG A 190 15.81 5.43 9.70
CA ARG A 190 15.59 6.59 8.82
C ARG A 190 16.29 6.38 7.47
N VAL A 191 15.56 6.60 6.39
CA VAL A 191 16.05 6.61 5.01
C VAL A 191 15.72 7.96 4.39
N ASN A 192 16.70 8.58 3.74
CA ASN A 192 16.48 9.84 3.05
C ASN A 192 15.62 9.63 1.80
N LEU A 193 14.59 10.46 1.64
CA LEU A 193 13.81 10.54 0.42
C LEU A 193 14.57 11.44 -0.55
N GLY A 194 15.20 10.85 -1.56
CA GLY A 194 15.80 11.63 -2.64
C GLY A 194 14.72 12.40 -3.41
N GLN A 195 14.83 13.74 -3.44
CA GLN A 195 14.02 14.60 -4.31
C GLN A 195 14.95 15.37 -5.25
N ILE A 196 14.62 15.39 -6.55
CA ILE A 196 15.26 16.29 -7.51
C ILE A 196 14.37 17.53 -7.57
N LEU A 197 14.72 18.58 -6.84
CA LEU A 197 14.04 19.87 -6.90
C LEU A 197 14.71 20.76 -7.95
N LYS A 198 13.89 21.50 -8.72
CA LYS A 198 14.35 22.36 -9.84
C LYS A 198 14.86 23.74 -9.39
N ASP A 199 14.83 24.02 -8.09
CA ASP A 199 15.33 25.23 -7.45
C ASP A 199 16.07 24.82 -6.17
N GLU A 200 17.15 25.53 -5.82
CA GLU A 200 18.20 25.19 -4.85
C GLU A 200 17.77 25.14 -3.36
N GLN A 201 16.54 24.72 -3.07
CA GLN A 201 16.08 24.46 -1.70
C GLN A 201 16.07 22.96 -1.44
N ASN A 202 17.16 22.47 -0.83
CA ASN A 202 17.32 21.06 -0.51
C ASN A 202 16.44 20.67 0.70
N VAL A 203 15.14 20.42 0.47
CA VAL A 203 14.26 19.86 1.50
C VAL A 203 14.65 18.39 1.70
N THR A 204 15.47 18.11 2.71
CA THR A 204 15.85 16.73 3.05
C THR A 204 14.69 16.07 3.79
N GLY A 205 13.85 15.36 3.04
CA GLY A 205 12.83 14.49 3.60
C GLY A 205 13.41 13.15 4.04
N SER A 206 12.82 12.53 5.06
CA SER A 206 13.19 11.18 5.51
C SER A 206 11.97 10.34 5.86
N VAL A 207 12.06 9.04 5.70
CA VAL A 207 11.01 8.08 6.09
C VAL A 207 11.62 7.00 6.97
N LEU A 208 10.88 6.52 7.97
CA LEU A 208 11.26 5.32 8.71
C LEU A 208 10.94 4.10 7.85
N VAL A 209 11.92 3.24 7.61
CA VAL A 209 11.74 2.01 6.83
C VAL A 209 12.27 0.83 7.62
N ILE A 210 11.51 -0.27 7.62
CA ILE A 210 12.00 -1.55 8.10
C ILE A 210 12.81 -2.20 6.98
N ALA A 211 14.12 -2.14 7.11
CA ALA A 211 15.09 -2.66 6.16
C ALA A 211 16.30 -3.19 6.93
N PRO A 212 17.11 -4.10 6.36
CA PRO A 212 18.33 -4.54 7.02
C PRO A 212 19.27 -3.37 7.32
N GLU A 213 20.12 -3.58 8.33
CA GLU A 213 21.20 -2.65 8.66
C GLU A 213 22.18 -2.51 7.47
N PRO A 214 22.63 -1.30 7.15
CA PRO A 214 23.61 -1.10 6.09
C PRO A 214 24.95 -1.76 6.46
N GLY A 215 25.39 -2.72 5.64
CA GLY A 215 26.69 -3.40 5.79
C GLY A 215 26.63 -4.86 6.26
N GLY A 216 25.44 -5.45 6.36
CA GLY A 216 25.22 -6.90 6.55
C GLY A 216 25.08 -7.67 5.24
#